data_AF-A0ABC9GI15-F1
#
_entry.id   AF-A0ABC9GI15-F1
#
_cell.length_a   1.000
_cell.length_b   1.000
_cell.length_c   1.000
_cell.angle_alpha   90.00
_cell.angle_beta   90.00
_cell.angle_gamma   90.00
#
_symmetry.space_group_name_H-M   'P 1'
#
loop_
_entity.id
_entity.type
_entity.pdbx_description
1 polymer ?
#
loop_
_entity_poly.entity_id
_entity_poly.type
_entity_poly.pdbx_seq_one_letter_code
_entity_poly.pdbx_strand_id
1 'polypeptide(L)'
;MSQSQEEAASAPAESGVTSATVHPSSAASSSSSTPTSSSDYSFEDAFEAVVDEIFFDPVEDEIEAQIVEQLFRGASPEVRRRVAAQQEAMRVQKEALRRQVAESRALSRRAKEYSRLLRADVSRYTDAQMEKYQRELRRRSKELFGK
;
A
#
# COMPACT_ATOMS: atom_id res chain seq x y z
N MET A 1 -37.64 -32.51 -20.52
CA MET A 1 -39.06 -32.16 -20.35
C MET A 1 -39.46 -32.60 -18.95
N SER A 2 -40.20 -31.86 -18.13
CA SER A 2 -40.69 -30.47 -18.14
C SER A 2 -41.21 -30.21 -16.69
N GLN A 3 -41.05 -29.03 -16.07
CA GLN A 3 -42.09 -27.96 -15.98
C GLN A 3 -43.51 -28.53 -15.68
N SER A 4 -44.24 -28.15 -14.62
CA SER A 4 -44.09 -27.11 -13.57
C SER A 4 -44.92 -27.55 -12.30
N GLN A 5 -45.40 -26.75 -11.32
CA GLN A 5 -45.48 -25.30 -11.11
C GLN A 5 -45.67 -24.91 -9.61
N GLU A 6 -45.56 -23.60 -9.35
CA GLU A 6 -46.05 -22.72 -8.26
C GLU A 6 -47.54 -22.95 -7.86
N GLU A 7 -48.08 -22.44 -6.73
CA GLU A 7 -47.55 -21.54 -5.67
C GLU A 7 -47.81 -22.14 -4.24
N ALA A 8 -48.35 -21.57 -3.15
CA ALA A 8 -48.97 -20.26 -2.86
C ALA A 8 -48.68 -19.68 -1.44
N ALA A 9 -48.76 -18.34 -1.34
CA ALA A 9 -48.54 -17.45 -0.20
C ALA A 9 -49.17 -17.73 1.19
N SER A 10 -48.48 -17.26 2.24
CA SER A 10 -49.08 -16.31 3.21
C SER A 10 -48.00 -15.43 3.89
N ALA A 11 -48.41 -14.29 4.48
CA ALA A 11 -47.55 -13.13 4.73
C ALA A 11 -46.69 -13.18 6.02
N PRO A 12 -45.53 -12.47 6.05
CA PRO A 12 -44.79 -12.18 7.29
C PRO A 12 -45.42 -10.99 8.05
N ALA A 13 -45.34 -11.03 9.39
CA ALA A 13 -45.88 -9.96 10.24
C ALA A 13 -44.94 -8.74 10.31
N GLU A 14 -45.52 -7.59 10.03
CA GLU A 14 -45.05 -6.22 10.20
C GLU A 14 -44.34 -5.91 11.54
N SER A 15 -43.23 -5.14 11.48
CA SER A 15 -42.64 -4.49 12.66
C SER A 15 -41.80 -3.25 12.30
N GLY A 16 -42.39 -2.06 12.48
CA GLY A 16 -41.70 -0.85 12.97
C GLY A 16 -40.48 -0.29 12.22
N VAL A 17 -40.59 0.11 10.95
CA VAL A 17 -39.63 1.05 10.34
C VAL A 17 -40.10 2.49 10.52
N THR A 18 -39.43 3.26 11.39
CA THR A 18 -39.69 4.69 11.57
C THR A 18 -38.93 5.53 10.53
N SER A 19 -39.62 6.04 9.52
CA SER A 19 -39.04 6.91 8.50
C SER A 19 -38.63 8.28 9.06
N ALA A 20 -37.32 8.57 9.05
CA ALA A 20 -36.78 9.91 9.27
C ALA A 20 -36.44 10.57 7.92
N THR A 21 -37.37 11.34 7.37
CA THR A 21 -37.14 12.08 6.11
C THR A 21 -36.15 13.23 6.33
N VAL A 22 -35.00 13.17 5.66
CA VAL A 22 -34.01 14.27 5.62
C VAL A 22 -34.02 14.88 4.23
N HIS A 23 -34.38 16.16 4.14
CA HIS A 23 -34.43 16.88 2.86
C HIS A 23 -33.01 17.28 2.39
N PRO A 24 -32.61 16.99 1.15
CA PRO A 24 -31.37 17.49 0.57
C PRO A 24 -31.55 18.95 0.08
N SER A 25 -31.67 19.89 1.02
CA SER A 25 -31.69 21.32 0.70
C SER A 25 -30.30 21.80 0.28
N SER A 26 -30.17 22.24 -0.96
CA SER A 26 -28.90 22.72 -1.53
C SER A 26 -28.36 23.94 -0.77
N ALA A 27 -27.11 23.84 -0.28
CA ALA A 27 -26.36 24.95 0.29
C ALA A 27 -25.07 25.18 -0.51
N ALA A 28 -24.63 26.43 -0.57
CA ALA A 28 -23.72 26.93 -1.59
C ALA A 28 -22.31 26.30 -1.61
N SER A 29 -21.74 26.31 -2.82
CA SER A 29 -20.34 26.07 -3.15
C SER A 29 -19.33 26.81 -2.26
N SER A 30 -18.97 26.22 -1.11
CA SER A 30 -17.77 26.61 -0.36
C SER A 30 -16.57 25.88 -0.94
N SER A 31 -15.87 26.50 -1.89
CA SER A 31 -14.61 26.00 -2.45
C SER A 31 -13.50 26.06 -1.39
N SER A 32 -13.49 25.08 -0.49
CA SER A 32 -12.41 24.87 0.48
C SER A 32 -11.15 24.48 -0.27
N SER A 33 -10.42 25.47 -0.75
CA SER A 33 -9.05 25.32 -1.24
C SER A 33 -8.19 24.84 -0.07
N THR A 34 -8.05 23.52 0.06
CA THR A 34 -7.11 22.90 0.98
C THR A 34 -5.74 23.51 0.70
N PRO A 35 -5.09 24.18 1.68
CA PRO A 35 -3.74 24.66 1.46
C PRO A 35 -2.88 23.42 1.18
N THR A 36 -2.23 23.38 0.01
CA THR A 36 -1.28 22.33 -0.36
C THR A 36 -0.03 22.51 0.51
N SER A 37 -0.16 22.12 1.79
CA SER A 37 0.89 22.24 2.78
C SER A 37 2.12 21.50 2.27
N SER A 38 3.24 22.20 2.18
CA SER A 38 4.52 21.63 1.77
C SER A 38 5.16 20.88 2.94
N SER A 39 4.44 19.91 3.50
CA SER A 39 5.05 18.84 4.28
C SER A 39 5.72 17.89 3.28
N ASP A 40 7.04 17.93 3.20
CA ASP A 40 7.83 17.01 2.36
C ASP A 40 7.73 15.54 2.84
N TYR A 41 7.06 15.31 3.97
CA TYR A 41 6.53 14.02 4.40
C TYR A 41 5.05 13.92 4.09
N SER A 42 4.68 13.01 3.19
CA SER A 42 3.29 12.57 3.01
C SER A 42 2.90 11.60 4.12
N PHE A 43 1.65 11.63 4.57
CA PHE A 43 1.10 10.56 5.44
C PHE A 43 1.32 9.17 4.83
N GLU A 44 1.21 9.07 3.50
CA GLU A 44 1.42 7.84 2.75
C GLU A 44 2.84 7.29 2.91
N ASP A 45 3.87 8.15 2.87
CA ASP A 45 5.26 7.73 3.01
C ASP A 45 5.63 7.40 4.47
N ALA A 46 4.99 8.09 5.44
CA ALA A 46 5.08 7.72 6.85
C ALA A 46 4.41 6.37 7.14
N PHE A 47 3.24 6.10 6.55
CA PHE A 47 2.58 4.79 6.65
C PHE A 47 3.41 3.68 5.99
N GLU A 48 3.95 3.90 4.79
CA GLU A 48 4.79 2.90 4.12
C GLU A 48 6.06 2.58 4.93
N ALA A 49 6.63 3.57 5.63
CA ALA A 49 7.77 3.39 6.54
C ALA A 49 7.41 2.63 7.82
N VAL A 50 6.25 2.91 8.44
CA VAL A 50 5.72 2.13 9.57
C VAL A 50 5.39 0.69 9.14
N VAL A 51 4.97 0.47 7.89
CA VAL A 51 4.80 -0.88 7.33
C VAL A 51 6.16 -1.57 7.09
N ASP A 52 7.20 -0.85 6.65
CA ASP A 52 8.55 -1.41 6.57
C ASP A 52 9.08 -1.81 7.98
N GLU A 53 8.82 -1.00 9.01
CA GLU A 53 9.20 -1.28 10.41
C GLU A 53 8.45 -2.49 10.99
N ILE A 54 7.12 -2.59 10.79
CA ILE A 54 6.29 -3.67 11.35
C ILE A 54 6.49 -5.01 10.64
N PHE A 55 6.66 -5.04 9.32
CA PHE A 55 6.71 -6.29 8.54
C PHE A 55 8.12 -6.80 8.25
N PHE A 56 9.16 -6.00 8.49
CA PHE A 56 10.56 -6.38 8.22
C PHE A 56 11.51 -6.16 9.39
N ASP A 57 10.98 -6.15 10.63
CA ASP A 57 11.78 -6.09 11.87
C ASP A 57 12.82 -7.23 11.92
N PRO A 58 14.14 -6.93 12.01
CA PRO A 58 15.16 -7.95 12.19
C PRO A 58 15.04 -8.72 13.51
N VAL A 59 14.40 -8.15 14.53
CA VAL A 59 14.18 -8.81 15.83
C VAL A 59 13.21 -10.00 15.71
N GLU A 60 12.29 -9.99 14.74
CA GLU A 60 11.42 -11.16 14.49
C GLU A 60 12.23 -12.38 14.03
N ASP A 61 13.22 -12.19 13.15
CA ASP A 61 14.11 -13.27 12.68
C ASP A 61 14.99 -13.83 13.82
N GLU A 62 15.40 -13.00 14.78
CA GLU A 62 16.12 -13.44 16.00
C GLU A 62 15.21 -14.22 16.97
N ILE A 63 13.96 -13.76 17.16
CA ILE A 63 12.96 -14.46 17.97
C ILE A 63 12.58 -15.81 17.34
N GLU A 64 12.40 -15.88 16.01
CA GLU A 64 12.16 -17.15 15.30
C GLU A 64 13.31 -18.13 15.54
N ALA A 65 14.56 -17.68 15.45
CA ALA A 65 15.73 -18.50 15.74
C ALA A 65 15.75 -19.03 17.18
N GLN A 66 15.46 -18.18 18.17
CA GLN A 66 15.43 -18.57 19.59
C GLN A 66 14.28 -19.53 19.94
N ILE A 67 13.12 -19.38 19.29
CA ILE A 67 11.99 -20.31 19.42
C ILE A 67 12.37 -21.68 18.84
N VAL A 68 12.99 -21.72 17.66
CA VAL A 68 13.40 -22.97 17.01
C VAL A 68 14.52 -23.68 17.79
N GLU A 69 15.49 -22.96 18.36
CA GLU A 69 16.51 -23.59 19.23
C GLU A 69 15.85 -24.28 20.44
N GLN A 70 14.89 -23.62 21.09
CA GLN A 70 14.16 -24.17 22.23
C GLN A 70 13.27 -25.37 21.83
N LEU A 71 12.59 -25.29 20.68
CA LEU A 71 11.72 -26.36 20.18
C LEU A 71 12.50 -27.65 19.85
N PHE A 72 13.73 -27.52 19.33
CA PHE A 72 14.60 -28.66 19.02
C PHE A 72 15.64 -28.95 20.13
N ARG A 73 15.44 -28.44 21.34
CA ARG A 73 16.30 -28.64 22.52
C ARG A 73 16.23 -30.07 23.07
N GLY A 74 16.99 -30.96 22.43
CA GLY A 74 16.99 -32.41 22.69
C GLY A 74 16.90 -33.26 21.43
N ALA A 75 16.59 -32.65 20.27
CA ALA A 75 16.58 -33.33 18.99
C ALA A 75 17.99 -33.75 18.53
N SER A 76 18.04 -34.77 17.66
CA SER A 76 19.31 -35.31 17.18
C SER A 76 20.15 -34.25 16.44
N PRO A 77 21.49 -34.39 16.41
CA PRO A 77 22.36 -33.47 15.67
C PRO A 77 22.10 -33.43 14.16
N GLU A 78 21.38 -34.41 13.61
CA GLU A 78 20.98 -34.46 12.20
C GLU A 78 19.71 -33.67 11.95
N VAL A 79 18.69 -33.82 12.82
CA VAL A 79 17.47 -33.00 12.77
C VAL A 79 17.82 -31.52 12.93
N ARG A 80 18.66 -31.17 13.91
CA ARG A 80 19.09 -29.77 14.11
C ARG A 80 19.86 -29.20 12.91
N ARG A 81 20.74 -29.98 12.27
CA ARG A 81 21.43 -29.55 11.04
C ARG A 81 20.47 -29.37 9.86
N ARG A 82 19.46 -30.25 9.72
CA ARG A 82 18.43 -30.11 8.69
C ARG A 82 17.56 -28.87 8.89
N VAL A 83 17.13 -28.60 10.13
CA VAL A 83 16.33 -27.42 10.48
C VAL A 83 17.11 -26.13 10.24
N ALA A 84 18.37 -26.04 10.70
CA ALA A 84 19.22 -24.88 10.45
C ALA A 84 19.43 -24.60 8.94
N ALA A 85 19.61 -25.65 8.13
CA ALA A 85 19.72 -25.51 6.68
C ALA A 85 18.41 -25.03 6.02
N GLN A 86 17.25 -25.42 6.57
CA GLN A 86 15.95 -24.91 6.11
C GLN A 86 15.71 -23.46 6.54
N GLN A 87 16.08 -23.07 7.77
CA GLN A 87 16.00 -21.68 8.23
C GLN A 87 16.86 -20.75 7.40
N GLU A 88 18.13 -21.08 7.14
CA GLU A 88 19.01 -20.23 6.31
C GLU A 88 18.47 -20.12 4.86
N ALA A 89 17.95 -21.21 4.29
CA ALA A 89 17.31 -21.17 2.98
C ALA A 89 16.05 -20.28 2.94
N MET A 90 15.26 -20.24 4.03
CA MET A 90 14.14 -19.30 4.15
C MET A 90 14.60 -17.87 4.42
N ARG A 91 15.65 -17.65 5.22
CA ARG A 91 16.22 -16.33 5.52
C ARG A 91 16.68 -15.64 4.24
N VAL A 92 17.39 -16.36 3.36
CA VAL A 92 17.80 -15.86 2.03
C VAL A 92 16.60 -15.52 1.15
N GLN A 93 15.50 -16.29 1.22
CA GLN A 93 14.26 -15.98 0.49
C GLN A 93 13.53 -14.76 1.06
N LYS A 94 13.40 -14.62 2.40
CA LYS A 94 12.90 -13.40 3.06
C LYS A 94 13.71 -12.18 2.63
N GLU A 95 15.04 -12.28 2.64
CA GLU A 95 15.96 -11.20 2.28
C GLU A 95 15.86 -10.80 0.79
N ALA A 96 15.72 -11.76 -0.12
CA ALA A 96 15.48 -11.50 -1.54
C ALA A 96 14.13 -10.81 -1.78
N LEU A 97 13.07 -11.26 -1.11
CA LEU A 97 11.74 -10.64 -1.20
C LEU A 97 11.74 -9.22 -0.62
N ARG A 98 12.40 -8.99 0.52
CA ARG A 98 12.60 -7.66 1.12
C ARG A 98 13.24 -6.69 0.11
N ARG A 99 14.29 -7.11 -0.61
CA ARG A 99 14.90 -6.30 -1.70
C ARG A 99 13.91 -5.99 -2.82
N GLN A 100 13.21 -7.01 -3.34
CA GLN A 100 12.24 -6.84 -4.43
C GLN A 100 11.09 -5.88 -4.05
N VAL A 101 10.59 -5.96 -2.81
CA VAL A 101 9.54 -5.06 -2.29
C VAL A 101 10.08 -3.63 -2.16
N ALA A 102 11.30 -3.44 -1.64
CA ALA A 102 11.93 -2.13 -1.55
C ALA A 102 12.16 -1.48 -2.93
N GLU A 103 12.59 -2.24 -3.93
CA GLU A 103 12.73 -1.78 -5.32
C GLU A 103 11.38 -1.39 -5.94
N SER A 104 10.34 -2.21 -5.74
CA SER A 104 8.98 -1.92 -6.19
C SER A 104 8.40 -0.66 -5.54
N ARG A 105 8.58 -0.49 -4.23
CA ARG A 105 8.21 0.72 -3.47
C ARG A 105 8.97 1.95 -3.96
N ALA A 106 10.27 1.84 -4.23
CA ALA A 106 11.08 2.94 -4.78
C ALA A 106 10.61 3.36 -6.18
N LEU A 107 10.25 2.41 -7.05
CA LEU A 107 9.67 2.70 -8.36
C LEU A 107 8.29 3.35 -8.24
N SER A 108 7.45 2.86 -7.32
CA SER A 108 6.13 3.46 -7.01
C SER A 108 6.26 4.91 -6.53
N ARG A 109 7.18 5.21 -5.60
CA ARG A 109 7.48 6.58 -5.16
C ARG A 109 7.88 7.48 -6.33
N ARG A 110 8.83 7.06 -7.18
CA ARG A 110 9.22 7.80 -8.41
C ARG A 110 8.02 8.03 -9.35
N ALA A 111 7.14 7.05 -9.52
CA ALA A 111 5.96 7.15 -10.38
C ALA A 111 4.90 8.11 -9.82
N LYS A 112 4.64 8.08 -8.50
CA LYS A 112 3.83 9.08 -7.78
C LYS A 112 4.41 10.49 -7.99
N GLU A 113 5.73 10.63 -7.84
CA GLU A 113 6.49 11.87 -8.00
C GLU A 113 6.48 12.45 -9.43
N TYR A 114 6.56 11.61 -10.47
CA TYR A 114 6.42 12.02 -11.86
C TYR A 114 4.97 12.39 -12.21
N SER A 115 4.00 11.64 -11.68
CA SER A 115 2.58 11.93 -11.85
C SER A 115 2.17 13.25 -11.18
N ARG A 116 2.78 13.59 -10.03
CA ARG A 116 2.61 14.90 -9.37
C ARG A 116 3.14 16.04 -10.25
N LEU A 117 4.29 15.85 -10.90
CA LEU A 117 4.87 16.84 -11.82
C LEU A 117 3.99 17.04 -13.06
N LEU A 118 3.50 15.96 -13.68
CA LEU A 118 2.56 16.03 -14.82
C LEU A 118 1.21 16.70 -14.50
N ARG A 119 0.84 16.80 -13.22
CA ARG A 119 -0.39 17.45 -12.74
C ARG A 119 -0.18 18.89 -12.27
N ALA A 120 1.04 19.45 -12.38
CA ALA A 120 1.31 20.82 -11.99
C ALA A 120 0.64 21.82 -12.96
N ASP A 121 0.00 22.86 -12.44
CA ASP A 121 -0.43 23.99 -13.26
C ASP A 121 0.80 24.83 -13.67
N VAL A 122 1.19 24.69 -14.94
CA VAL A 122 2.30 25.43 -15.54
C VAL A 122 1.85 26.68 -16.31
N SER A 123 0.55 27.01 -16.30
CA SER A 123 -0.03 28.11 -17.11
C SER A 123 0.52 29.51 -16.77
N ARG A 124 1.12 29.66 -15.58
CA ARG A 124 1.70 30.92 -15.09
C ARG A 124 3.24 30.88 -14.98
N TYR A 125 3.89 29.87 -15.54
CA TYR A 125 5.35 29.76 -15.46
C TYR A 125 6.02 30.73 -16.43
N THR A 126 6.97 31.50 -15.92
CA THR A 126 7.95 32.23 -16.75
C THR A 126 8.84 31.25 -17.53
N ASP A 127 9.48 31.70 -18.61
CA ASP A 127 10.35 30.85 -19.44
C ASP A 127 11.42 30.11 -18.62
N ALA A 128 12.03 30.78 -17.64
CA ALA A 128 13.03 30.19 -16.75
C ALA A 128 12.46 29.15 -15.76
N GLN A 129 11.16 29.21 -15.44
CA GLN A 129 10.45 28.18 -14.68
C GLN A 129 10.02 27.03 -15.59
N MET A 130 9.54 27.32 -16.81
CA MET A 130 9.18 26.35 -17.83
C MET A 130 10.38 25.50 -18.25
N GLU A 131 11.56 26.10 -18.45
CA GLU A 131 12.79 25.39 -18.82
C GLU A 131 13.26 24.45 -17.70
N LYS A 132 13.20 24.90 -16.44
CA LYS A 132 13.43 24.05 -15.25
C LYS A 132 12.43 22.89 -15.17
N TYR A 133 11.14 23.16 -15.36
CA TYR A 133 10.07 22.15 -15.38
C TYR A 133 10.32 21.09 -16.47
N GLN A 134 10.60 21.51 -17.70
CA GLN A 134 10.91 20.60 -18.81
C GLN A 134 12.21 19.81 -18.59
N ARG A 135 13.19 20.37 -17.88
CA ARG A 135 14.44 19.69 -17.52
C ARG A 135 14.19 18.60 -16.47
N GLU A 136 13.42 18.92 -15.43
CA GLU A 136 13.03 17.98 -14.37
C GLU A 136 12.08 16.87 -14.87
N LEU A 137 11.14 17.22 -15.77
CA LEU A 137 10.24 16.25 -16.42
C LEU A 137 11.03 15.23 -17.26
N ARG A 138 12.04 15.69 -18.01
CA ARG A 138 12.97 14.80 -18.74
C ARG A 138 13.81 13.94 -17.79
N ARG A 139 14.31 14.49 -16.68
CA ARG A 139 15.06 13.73 -15.66
C ARG A 139 14.21 12.58 -15.10
N ARG A 140 13.01 12.88 -14.61
CA ARG A 140 12.08 11.88 -14.05
C ARG A 140 11.58 10.86 -15.08
N SER A 141 11.33 11.29 -16.33
CA SER A 141 11.02 10.38 -17.45
C SER A 141 12.14 9.34 -17.63
N LYS A 142 13.40 9.80 -17.68
CA LYS A 142 14.54 8.90 -17.87
C LYS A 142 14.73 7.92 -16.72
N GLU A 143 14.48 8.35 -15.49
CA GLU A 143 14.58 7.53 -14.27
C GLU A 143 13.46 6.49 -14.11
N LEU A 144 12.34 6.63 -14.85
CA LEU A 144 11.22 5.69 -14.87
C LEU A 144 11.19 4.80 -16.11
N PHE A 145 11.55 5.33 -17.28
CA PHE A 145 11.35 4.67 -18.58
C PHE A 145 12.65 4.37 -19.34
N GLY A 146 13.80 4.81 -18.85
CA GLY A 146 15.10 4.64 -19.52
C GLY A 146 15.28 5.47 -20.79
N LYS A 147 14.42 6.48 -21.01
CA LYS A 147 14.32 7.30 -22.22
C LYS A 147 14.57 8.78 -21.88
#